data_AF-A0A7V6SJS7-F1
#
_entry.id   AF-A0A7V6SJS7-F1
#
_cell.length_a   1.000
_cell.length_b   1.000
_cell.length_c   1.000
_cell.angle_alpha   90.00
_cell.angle_beta   90.00
_cell.angle_gamma   90.00
#
_symmetry.space_group_name_H-M   'P 1'
#
loop_
_entity.id
_entity.type
_entity.pdbx_description
1 polymer ?
#
loop_
_entity_poly.entity_id
_entity_poly.type
_entity_poly.pdbx_seq_one_letter_code
_entity_poly.pdbx_strand_id
1 'polypeptide(L)'
;MRLFRRRSSGSSFSPAESATLRPSFSGPVEAPFYLVSMAGYPNFGDELIARRWIEHLAIHRPDEEVWLDCRFPGTASALFGGLHPRLRVTDAVFRAVEDALRGSRRQVEDIVAHLGTPLYDAPLLA
;
A
#
# COMPACT_ATOMS: atom_id res chain seq x y z
N MET A 1 36.30 27.38 -18.22
CA MET A 1 35.55 26.13 -18.50
C MET A 1 35.27 25.46 -17.15
N ARG A 2 34.01 25.43 -16.70
CA ARG A 2 33.64 25.09 -15.31
C ARG A 2 33.66 23.57 -15.08
N LEU A 3 34.38 23.10 -14.06
CA LEU A 3 34.30 21.74 -13.54
C LEU A 3 32.95 21.51 -12.84
N PHE A 4 32.22 20.49 -13.26
CA PHE A 4 31.04 19.99 -12.56
C PHE A 4 31.47 19.24 -11.29
N ARG A 5 31.13 19.77 -10.12
CA ARG A 5 31.27 19.10 -8.82
C ARG A 5 30.04 18.21 -8.59
N ARG A 6 30.19 16.89 -8.75
CA ARG A 6 29.18 15.89 -8.38
C ARG A 6 28.98 15.92 -6.86
N ARG A 7 27.83 16.38 -6.38
CA ARG A 7 27.43 16.17 -4.96
C ARG A 7 26.91 14.75 -4.83
N SER A 8 27.72 13.88 -4.23
CA SER A 8 27.27 12.60 -3.68
C SER A 8 26.61 12.88 -2.33
N SER A 9 25.29 13.07 -2.30
CA SER A 9 24.51 12.94 -1.05
C SER A 9 24.19 11.46 -0.87
N GLY A 10 25.15 10.70 -0.35
CA GLY A 10 24.87 9.40 0.22
C GLY A 10 23.97 9.61 1.44
N SER A 11 22.67 9.36 1.29
CA SER A 11 21.82 9.02 2.43
C SER A 11 22.28 7.64 2.89
N SER A 12 23.20 7.61 3.85
CA SER A 12 23.54 6.37 4.53
C SER A 12 22.36 5.98 5.40
N PHE A 13 21.53 5.06 4.90
CA PHE A 13 20.54 4.39 5.72
C PHE A 13 21.28 3.70 6.87
N SER A 14 21.11 4.19 8.10
CA SER A 14 21.71 3.60 9.29
C SER A 14 20.81 2.48 9.80
N PRO A 15 21.25 1.21 9.81
CA PRO A 15 20.43 0.08 10.27
C PRO A 15 19.98 0.20 11.73
N ALA A 16 20.67 1.03 12.52
CA ALA A 16 20.37 1.25 13.94
C ALA A 16 19.13 2.12 14.18
N GLU A 17 18.79 3.06 13.28
CA GLU A 17 17.59 3.91 13.43
C GLU A 17 16.31 3.13 13.12
N SER A 18 16.34 2.21 12.14
CA SER A 18 15.20 1.34 11.81
C SER A 18 14.86 0.31 12.88
N ALA A 19 15.79 -0.03 13.76
CA ALA A 19 15.59 -1.04 14.79
C ALA A 19 14.62 -0.60 15.90
N THR A 20 14.46 0.71 16.10
CA THR A 20 13.69 1.30 17.21
C THR A 20 12.19 1.42 16.93
N LEU A 21 11.77 1.30 15.67
CA LEU A 21 10.37 1.39 15.27
C LEU A 21 9.81 0.00 14.97
N ARG A 22 9.88 -0.91 15.95
CA ARG A 22 9.03 -2.10 15.93
C ARG A 22 7.71 -1.70 16.57
N PRO A 23 6.64 -1.41 15.81
CA PRO A 23 5.33 -1.30 16.41
C PRO A 23 5.05 -2.60 17.15
N SER A 24 4.96 -2.52 18.49
CA SER A 24 4.52 -3.63 19.31
C SER A 24 3.01 -3.75 19.15
N PHE A 25 2.58 -4.47 18.13
CA PHE A 25 1.17 -4.87 18.02
C PHE A 25 0.90 -5.88 19.14
N SER A 26 0.34 -5.42 20.26
CA SER A 26 -0.05 -6.29 21.37
C SER A 26 -1.58 -6.35 21.45
N GLY A 27 -2.11 -7.52 21.09
CA GLY A 27 -3.53 -7.85 20.96
C GLY A 27 -3.78 -8.73 19.72
N PRO A 28 -4.78 -9.62 19.71
CA PRO A 28 -5.20 -10.23 18.45
C PRO A 28 -5.81 -9.10 17.61
N VAL A 29 -5.07 -8.58 16.64
CA VAL A 29 -5.70 -7.79 15.60
C VAL A 29 -6.40 -8.83 14.74
N GLU A 30 -7.74 -8.92 14.83
CA GLU A 30 -8.56 -9.41 13.71
C GLU A 30 -8.34 -8.40 12.57
N ALA A 31 -7.16 -8.48 11.97
CA ALA A 31 -6.67 -7.48 11.04
C ALA A 31 -7.22 -7.82 9.66
N PRO A 32 -7.65 -6.81 8.89
CA PRO A 32 -7.96 -7.03 7.49
C PRO A 32 -6.77 -7.67 6.76
N PHE A 33 -7.06 -8.54 5.80
CA PHE A 33 -6.04 -8.99 4.86
C PHE A 33 -5.70 -7.85 3.93
N TYR A 34 -4.45 -7.38 3.98
CA TYR A 34 -3.97 -6.28 3.16
C TYR A 34 -3.05 -6.81 2.06
N LEU A 35 -3.55 -6.84 0.83
CA LEU A 35 -2.82 -7.26 -0.35
C LEU A 35 -2.26 -6.03 -1.06
N VAL A 36 -0.95 -5.97 -1.24
CA VAL A 36 -0.30 -4.94 -2.06
C VAL A 36 0.09 -5.57 -3.39
N SER A 37 -0.35 -4.99 -4.50
CA SER A 37 -0.13 -5.55 -5.83
C SER A 37 0.02 -4.46 -6.89
N MET A 38 0.71 -4.80 -7.98
CA MET A 38 0.75 -4.01 -9.21
C MET A 38 -0.43 -4.28 -10.15
N ALA A 39 -1.40 -5.12 -9.73
CA ALA A 39 -2.60 -5.44 -10.50
C ALA A 39 -3.43 -4.19 -10.88
N GLY A 40 -4.14 -4.28 -11.99
CA GLY A 40 -4.94 -3.18 -12.54
C GLY A 40 -4.44 -2.69 -13.90
N TYR A 41 -3.44 -3.35 -14.47
CA TYR A 41 -2.98 -3.15 -15.84
C TYR A 41 -3.14 -4.46 -16.61
N PRO A 42 -4.24 -4.65 -17.36
CA PRO A 42 -4.73 -5.98 -17.79
C PRO A 42 -3.78 -6.69 -18.77
N ASN A 43 -2.75 -7.33 -18.23
CA ASN A 43 -1.72 -8.07 -18.96
C ASN A 43 -1.57 -9.52 -18.47
N PHE A 44 -2.49 -9.98 -17.61
CA PHE A 44 -2.57 -11.34 -17.05
C PHE A 44 -1.40 -11.76 -16.15
N GLY A 45 -0.55 -10.82 -15.73
CA GLY A 45 0.51 -11.07 -14.76
C GLY A 45 -0.02 -10.96 -13.33
N ASP A 46 0.21 -9.79 -12.73
CA ASP A 46 -0.16 -9.52 -11.34
C ASP A 46 -1.67 -9.64 -11.10
N GLU A 47 -2.51 -9.43 -12.12
CA GLU A 47 -3.95 -9.63 -12.02
C GLU A 47 -4.33 -11.07 -11.69
N LEU A 48 -3.63 -12.04 -12.28
CA LEU A 48 -3.91 -13.45 -12.01
C LEU A 48 -3.52 -13.80 -10.58
N ILE A 49 -2.37 -13.31 -10.12
CA ILE A 49 -1.91 -13.55 -8.75
C ILE A 49 -2.88 -12.92 -7.75
N ALA A 50 -3.24 -11.65 -7.95
CA ALA A 50 -4.20 -10.95 -7.08
C ALA A 50 -5.55 -11.67 -7.06
N ARG A 51 -6.08 -12.05 -8.23
CA ARG A 51 -7.33 -12.80 -8.34
C ARG A 51 -7.31 -14.09 -7.55
N ARG A 52 -6.24 -14.90 -7.67
CA ARG A 52 -6.15 -16.18 -6.97
C ARG A 52 -6.13 -16.01 -5.45
N TRP A 53 -5.45 -14.98 -4.96
CA TRP A 53 -5.49 -14.65 -3.53
C TRP A 53 -6.88 -14.21 -3.07
N ILE A 54 -7.55 -13.34 -3.83
CA ILE A 54 -8.89 -12.86 -3.51
C ILE A 54 -9.90 -14.02 -3.50
N GLU A 55 -9.88 -14.87 -4.53
CA GLU A 55 -10.72 -16.09 -4.60
C GLU A 55 -10.42 -17.04 -3.43
N HIS A 56 -9.15 -17.23 -3.08
CA HIS A 56 -8.76 -18.07 -1.96
C HIS A 56 -9.30 -17.52 -0.63
N LEU A 57 -9.17 -16.22 -0.39
CA LEU A 57 -9.70 -15.58 0.81
C LEU A 57 -11.23 -15.63 0.84
N ALA A 58 -11.91 -15.54 -0.30
CA ALA A 58 -13.37 -15.59 -0.34
C ALA A 58 -13.89 -16.97 0.10
N ILE A 59 -13.13 -18.03 -0.16
CA ILE A 59 -13.47 -19.40 0.26
C ILE A 59 -13.15 -19.62 1.74
N HIS A 60 -11.99 -19.16 2.20
CA HIS A 60 -11.47 -19.55 3.52
C HIS A 60 -11.71 -18.52 4.61
N ARG A 61 -11.99 -17.27 4.24
CA ARG A 61 -12.11 -16.08 5.10
C ARG A 61 -13.19 -15.10 4.61
N PRO A 62 -14.41 -15.56 4.27
CA PRO A 62 -15.44 -14.70 3.67
C PRO A 62 -15.88 -13.52 4.55
N ASP A 63 -15.79 -13.68 5.87
CA ASP A 63 -16.24 -12.67 6.83
C ASP A 63 -15.19 -11.60 7.15
N GLU A 64 -13.95 -11.80 6.70
CA GLU A 64 -12.81 -10.90 6.93
C GLU A 64 -12.76 -9.80 5.88
N GLU A 65 -12.36 -8.59 6.26
CA GLU A 65 -12.11 -7.54 5.28
C GLU A 65 -10.84 -7.83 4.46
N VAL A 66 -10.93 -7.62 3.15
CA VAL A 66 -9.80 -7.75 2.23
C VAL A 66 -9.59 -6.42 1.51
N TRP A 67 -8.41 -5.83 1.69
CA TRP A 67 -7.99 -4.63 1.00
C TRP A 67 -6.99 -5.00 -0.09
N LEU A 68 -7.26 -4.59 -1.33
CA LEU A 68 -6.30 -4.61 -2.43
C LEU A 68 -5.79 -3.19 -2.66
N ASP A 69 -4.52 -2.95 -2.32
CA ASP A 69 -3.82 -1.69 -2.62
C ASP A 69 -3.02 -1.84 -3.92
N CYS A 70 -3.35 -1.03 -4.93
CA CYS A 70 -2.79 -1.08 -6.27
C CYS A 70 -2.77 0.28 -6.96
N ARG A 71 -1.95 0.47 -8.00
CA ARG A 71 -1.81 1.77 -8.67
C ARG A 71 -3.05 2.26 -9.41
N PHE A 72 -3.95 1.36 -9.81
CA PHE A 72 -5.11 1.68 -10.64
C PHE A 72 -6.39 1.11 -9.99
N PRO A 73 -6.83 1.67 -8.86
CA PRO A 73 -7.90 1.07 -8.05
C PRO A 73 -9.24 1.00 -8.79
N GLY A 74 -9.52 1.95 -9.69
CA GLY A 74 -10.71 1.89 -10.54
C GLY A 74 -10.71 0.68 -11.49
N THR A 75 -9.60 0.42 -12.18
CA THR A 75 -9.47 -0.75 -13.08
C THR A 75 -9.49 -2.04 -12.28
N ALA A 76 -8.75 -2.12 -11.17
CA ALA A 76 -8.74 -3.29 -10.31
C ALA A 76 -10.14 -3.57 -9.71
N SER A 77 -10.90 -2.54 -9.34
CA SER A 77 -12.29 -2.70 -8.90
C SER A 77 -13.19 -3.28 -10.00
N ALA A 78 -13.01 -2.83 -11.24
CA ALA A 78 -13.75 -3.39 -12.37
C ALA A 78 -13.37 -4.85 -12.68
N LEU A 79 -12.12 -5.24 -12.46
CA LEU A 79 -11.63 -6.59 -12.73
C LEU A 79 -11.97 -7.61 -11.63
N PHE A 80 -11.97 -7.17 -10.37
CA PHE A 80 -12.06 -8.05 -9.20
C PHE A 80 -13.32 -7.85 -8.36
N GLY A 81 -14.16 -6.87 -8.73
CA GLY A 81 -15.42 -6.59 -8.03
C GLY A 81 -16.27 -7.85 -7.86
N GLY A 82 -16.72 -8.09 -6.64
CA GLY A 82 -17.57 -9.23 -6.30
C GLY A 82 -16.83 -10.58 -6.13
N LEU A 83 -15.52 -10.66 -6.35
CA LEU A 83 -14.76 -11.90 -6.11
C LEU A 83 -14.63 -12.26 -4.62
N HIS A 84 -14.66 -11.26 -3.74
CA HIS A 84 -14.75 -11.42 -2.29
C HIS A 84 -15.87 -10.53 -1.75
N PRO A 85 -16.75 -11.01 -0.85
CA PRO A 85 -17.92 -10.26 -0.36
C PRO A 85 -17.54 -8.96 0.37
N ARG A 86 -16.32 -8.92 0.92
CA ARG A 86 -15.75 -7.78 1.65
C ARG A 86 -14.49 -7.18 1.00
N LEU A 87 -14.40 -7.25 -0.33
CA LEU A 87 -13.28 -6.65 -1.07
C LEU A 87 -13.39 -5.12 -1.07
N ARG A 88 -12.30 -4.45 -0.73
CA ARG A 88 -12.09 -3.01 -0.91
C ARG A 88 -10.82 -2.79 -1.73
N VAL A 89 -10.82 -1.78 -2.59
CA VAL A 89 -9.68 -1.51 -3.48
C VAL A 89 -9.23 -0.05 -3.29
N THR A 90 -7.94 0.16 -3.12
CA THR A 90 -7.33 1.46 -2.83
C THR A 90 -5.96 1.60 -3.52
N ASP A 91 -5.31 2.74 -3.35
CA ASP A 91 -3.98 3.08 -3.84
C ASP A 91 -3.13 3.82 -2.79
N ALA A 92 -3.50 3.68 -1.51
CA ALA A 92 -2.97 4.47 -0.41
C ALA A 92 -1.44 4.31 -0.25
N VAL A 93 -0.93 3.08 -0.28
CA VAL A 93 0.50 2.77 -0.23
C VAL A 93 1.23 3.41 -1.41
N PHE A 94 0.68 3.27 -2.62
CA PHE A 94 1.33 3.82 -3.81
C PHE A 94 1.38 5.35 -3.81
N ARG A 95 0.33 6.01 -3.32
CA ARG A 95 0.31 7.46 -3.18
C ARG A 95 1.24 7.94 -2.08
N ALA A 96 1.33 7.21 -0.97
CA ALA A 96 2.29 7.52 0.10
C ALA A 96 3.74 7.42 -0.42
N VAL A 97 4.05 6.38 -1.22
CA VAL A 97 5.35 6.24 -1.88
C VAL A 97 5.60 7.39 -2.87
N GLU A 98 4.63 7.73 -3.71
CA GLU A 98 4.77 8.83 -4.66
C GLU A 98 5.01 10.17 -3.98
N ASP A 99 4.31 10.45 -2.89
CA ASP A 99 4.50 11.65 -2.08
C ASP A 99 5.89 11.75 -1.47
N ALA A 100 6.36 10.64 -0.89
CA ALA A 100 7.71 10.56 -0.34
C ALA A 100 8.76 10.82 -1.42
N LEU A 101 8.60 10.22 -2.61
CA LEU A 101 9.49 10.42 -3.76
C LEU A 101 9.46 11.86 -4.30
N ARG A 102 8.31 12.55 -4.20
CA ARG A 102 8.16 13.96 -4.60
C ARG A 102 8.65 14.96 -3.54
N GLY A 103 9.24 14.48 -2.45
CA GLY A 103 9.86 15.30 -1.42
C GLY A 103 8.88 15.83 -0.38
N SER A 104 7.76 15.12 -0.15
CA SER A 104 6.94 15.36 1.03
C SER A 104 7.80 15.30 2.29
N ARG A 105 7.57 16.25 3.20
CA ARG A 105 8.31 16.31 4.47
C ARG A 105 7.73 15.39 5.55
N ARG A 106 6.59 14.77 5.29
CA ARG A 106 5.96 13.82 6.21
C ARG A 106 6.55 12.45 5.99
N GLN A 107 6.96 11.80 7.08
CA GLN A 107 7.45 10.44 7.01
C GLN A 107 6.27 9.46 6.82
N VAL A 108 6.53 8.28 6.26
CA VAL A 108 5.49 7.26 6.05
C VAL A 108 4.85 6.86 7.37
N GLU A 109 5.66 6.80 8.42
CA GLU A 109 5.27 6.54 9.80
C GLU A 109 4.25 7.57 10.31
N ASP A 110 4.46 8.86 10.00
CA ASP A 110 3.55 9.95 10.38
C ASP A 110 2.22 9.86 9.63
N ILE A 111 2.24 9.36 8.39
CA ILE A 111 1.03 9.16 7.57
C ILE A 111 0.23 7.96 8.12
N VAL A 112 0.92 6.87 8.46
CA VAL A 112 0.30 5.67 9.04
C VAL A 112 -0.28 5.93 10.44
N ALA A 113 0.45 6.66 11.29
CA ALA A 113 0.04 6.89 12.68
C ALA A 113 -1.04 7.96 12.87
N HIS A 114 -1.10 8.95 11.97
CA HIS A 114 -1.94 10.14 12.17
C HIS A 114 -2.91 10.41 11.01
N LEU A 115 -3.07 9.44 10.11
CA LEU A 115 -3.73 9.62 8.83
C LEU A 115 -2.98 10.64 7.95
N GLY A 116 -3.11 10.50 6.64
CA GLY A 116 -2.39 11.33 5.70
C GLY A 116 -3.06 12.68 5.55
N THR A 117 -3.81 12.79 4.47
CA THR A 117 -4.60 13.94 4.07
C THR A 117 -5.92 13.36 3.57
N PRO A 118 -7.01 14.14 3.47
CA PRO A 118 -8.29 13.64 2.95
C PRO A 118 -8.15 12.92 1.60
N LEU A 119 -7.12 13.28 0.84
CA LEU A 119 -6.72 12.65 -0.40
C LEU A 119 -6.39 11.14 -0.21
N TYR A 120 -5.64 10.75 0.82
CA TYR A 120 -5.32 9.35 1.18
C TYR A 120 -6.41 8.68 2.02
N ASP A 121 -7.04 9.46 2.91
CA ASP A 121 -7.83 8.90 3.99
C ASP A 121 -9.28 8.65 3.57
N ALA A 122 -9.84 9.48 2.68
CA ALA A 122 -11.23 9.34 2.27
C ALA A 122 -11.54 7.96 1.64
N PRO A 123 -10.69 7.39 0.77
CA PRO A 123 -10.89 6.02 0.27
C PRO A 123 -10.80 4.93 1.35
N LEU A 124 -10.06 5.18 2.44
CA LEU A 124 -9.94 4.23 3.55
C LEU A 124 -11.12 4.28 4.51
N LEU A 125 -11.87 5.40 4.52
CA LEU A 125 -12.99 5.67 5.42
C LEU A 125 -14.37 5.44 4.78
N ALA A 126 -14.42 5.20 3.47
CA ALA A 126 -15.65 5.02 2.68
C ALA A 126 -16.26 3.63 2.82
#